data_AF-R7WMA9-F1
#
_entry.id   AF-R7WMA9-F1
#
_cell.length_a   1.000
_cell.length_b   1.000
_cell.length_c   1.000
_cell.angle_alpha   90.00
_cell.angle_beta   90.00
_cell.angle_gamma   90.00
#
_symmetry.space_group_name_H-M   'P 1'
#
loop_
_entity.id
_entity.type
_entity.pdbx_description
1 polymer ?
#
loop_
_entity_poly.entity_id
_entity_poly.type
_entity_poly.pdbx_seq_one_letter_code
_entity_poly.pdbx_strand_id
1 'polypeptide(L)'
;MPRRSRRSPDTDIVTISIGGVDSNHVVVTREHCASLAPGVDRRCRDDAQTQRDAEEGIAKARPKIDGAIAAVRDRAPNARIFVVGHGGAIGERGCWPSIPYSDDDARFLTGYFDRFNDIYRESAAAHGAEFVDIGAATVAGGHDPCAAPEDKWFEGLIPTSSAQPAHFNARGMAAVADMIAERLGVETR
;
A
#
# COMPACT_ATOMS: atom_id res chain seq x y z
N MET A 1 -24.67 15.21 10.51
CA MET A 1 -24.43 16.54 9.91
C MET A 1 -23.89 16.34 8.50
N PRO A 2 -24.51 16.89 7.44
CA PRO A 2 -23.94 16.75 6.10
C PRO A 2 -22.82 17.78 5.93
N ARG A 3 -21.58 17.32 5.68
CA ARG A 3 -20.49 18.17 5.22
C ARG A 3 -20.89 18.72 3.85
N ARG A 4 -21.19 20.02 3.76
CA ARG A 4 -21.30 20.72 2.48
C ARG A 4 -19.96 20.54 1.77
N SER A 5 -19.94 19.82 0.65
CA SER A 5 -18.75 19.73 -0.20
C SER A 5 -18.51 21.09 -0.83
N ARG A 6 -17.69 21.92 -0.19
CA ARG A 6 -17.15 23.12 -0.82
C ARG A 6 -16.30 22.62 -1.99
N ARG A 7 -16.79 22.86 -3.22
CA ARG A 7 -15.90 22.86 -4.39
C ARG A 7 -14.81 23.87 -4.05
N SER A 8 -13.56 23.45 -4.11
CA SER A 8 -12.41 24.29 -3.78
C SER A 8 -11.57 24.38 -5.05
N PRO A 9 -11.94 25.25 -6.00
CA PRO A 9 -11.18 25.44 -7.23
C PRO A 9 -9.72 25.84 -6.96
N ASP A 10 -9.48 26.40 -5.76
CA ASP A 10 -8.18 26.84 -5.25
C ASP A 10 -7.37 25.71 -4.61
N THR A 11 -7.85 24.46 -4.64
CA THR A 11 -7.04 23.32 -4.22
C THR A 11 -6.03 22.99 -5.32
N ASP A 12 -4.75 23.18 -5.01
CA ASP A 12 -3.66 22.91 -5.95
C ASP A 12 -3.19 21.46 -5.95
N ILE A 13 -3.21 20.80 -4.78
CA ILE A 13 -2.66 19.45 -4.58
C ILE A 13 -3.61 18.61 -3.73
N VAL A 14 -3.82 17.36 -4.14
CA VAL A 14 -4.51 16.33 -3.35
C VAL A 14 -3.68 15.05 -3.36
N THR A 15 -3.41 14.50 -2.18
CA THR A 15 -2.84 13.16 -2.02
C THR A 15 -3.91 12.24 -1.46
N ILE A 16 -4.11 11.06 -2.05
CA ILE A 16 -5.12 10.09 -1.60
C ILE A 16 -4.57 8.68 -1.56
N SER A 17 -4.82 7.97 -0.47
CA SER A 17 -4.68 6.52 -0.35
C SER A 17 -5.98 5.96 0.22
N ILE A 18 -6.62 5.01 -0.48
CA ILE A 18 -7.93 4.46 -0.13
C ILE A 18 -8.08 3.09 -0.79
N GLY A 19 -8.91 2.19 -0.25
CA GLY A 19 -9.18 0.87 -0.84
C GLY A 19 -8.49 -0.28 -0.11
N GLY A 20 -7.62 0.02 0.86
CA GLY A 20 -7.01 -1.00 1.72
C GLY A 20 -8.05 -1.90 2.38
N VAL A 21 -9.10 -1.34 2.98
CA VAL A 21 -10.15 -2.14 3.64
C VAL A 21 -10.86 -3.09 2.66
N ASP A 22 -11.13 -2.65 1.43
CA ASP A 22 -11.85 -3.43 0.43
C ASP A 22 -11.00 -4.51 -0.25
N SER A 23 -9.67 -4.36 -0.23
CA SER A 23 -8.72 -5.23 -0.95
C SER A 23 -8.58 -6.65 -0.40
N ASN A 24 -9.17 -6.97 0.75
CA ASN A 24 -8.94 -8.20 1.51
C ASN A 24 -7.49 -8.43 1.98
N HIS A 25 -6.57 -7.45 1.86
CA HIS A 25 -5.17 -7.68 2.20
C HIS A 25 -4.97 -8.20 3.63
N VAL A 26 -5.79 -7.77 4.61
CA VAL A 26 -5.70 -8.26 5.99
C VAL A 26 -6.03 -9.76 6.08
N VAL A 27 -7.11 -10.20 5.42
CA VAL A 27 -7.52 -11.61 5.40
C VAL A 27 -6.42 -12.46 4.74
N VAL A 28 -5.97 -12.06 3.56
CA VAL A 28 -4.94 -12.78 2.80
C VAL A 28 -3.62 -12.83 3.58
N THR A 29 -3.09 -11.69 4.03
CA THR A 29 -1.76 -11.62 4.66
C THR A 29 -1.74 -12.19 6.08
N ARG A 30 -2.77 -11.93 6.90
CA ARG A 30 -2.77 -12.28 8.33
C ARG A 30 -3.47 -13.60 8.62
N GLU A 31 -4.63 -13.85 8.03
CA GLU A 31 -5.44 -15.02 8.39
C GLU A 31 -5.01 -16.26 7.61
N HIS A 32 -4.68 -16.10 6.33
CA HIS A 32 -4.35 -17.23 5.47
C HIS A 32 -2.87 -17.56 5.52
N CYS A 33 -2.02 -16.55 5.36
CA CYS A 33 -0.58 -16.74 5.14
C CYS A 33 0.30 -16.70 6.40
N ALA A 34 -0.10 -16.03 7.48
CA ALA A 34 0.78 -15.88 8.65
C ALA A 34 0.98 -17.21 9.39
N SER A 35 2.24 -17.55 9.65
CA SER A 35 2.59 -18.69 10.50
C SER A 35 2.59 -18.30 11.98
N LEU A 36 2.24 -19.26 12.83
CA LEU A 36 2.37 -19.16 14.29
C LEU A 36 3.68 -19.76 14.83
N ALA A 37 4.50 -20.35 13.96
CA ALA A 37 5.78 -20.96 14.32
C ALA A 37 6.89 -20.60 13.31
N PRO A 38 8.15 -20.42 13.78
CA PRO A 38 9.27 -20.15 12.91
C PRO A 38 9.52 -21.32 11.94
N GLY A 39 9.89 -20.99 10.69
CA GLY A 39 10.29 -21.98 9.68
C GLY A 39 9.16 -22.80 9.06
N VAL A 40 7.89 -22.49 9.36
CA VAL A 40 6.74 -23.17 8.76
C VAL A 40 6.33 -22.46 7.47
N ASP A 41 6.29 -23.21 6.37
CA ASP A 41 5.64 -22.80 5.13
C ASP A 41 4.14 -23.13 5.19
N ARG A 42 3.29 -22.09 5.18
CA ARG A 42 1.83 -22.25 5.21
C ARG A 42 1.29 -22.69 3.86
N ARG A 43 2.06 -22.47 2.78
CA ARG A 43 1.64 -22.73 1.41
C ARG A 43 0.34 -22.03 1.05
N CYS A 44 0.09 -20.84 1.62
CA CYS A 44 -1.14 -20.10 1.34
C CYS A 44 -1.23 -19.70 -0.13
N ARG A 45 -0.07 -19.55 -0.81
CA ARG A 45 0.02 -19.32 -2.25
C ARG A 45 -0.65 -20.43 -3.09
N ASP A 46 -0.70 -21.65 -2.57
CA ASP A 46 -1.29 -22.81 -3.28
C ASP A 46 -2.77 -23.01 -2.91
N ASP A 47 -3.28 -22.29 -1.91
CA ASP A 47 -4.64 -22.43 -1.43
C ASP A 47 -5.65 -21.69 -2.32
N ALA A 48 -6.62 -22.42 -2.84
CA ALA A 48 -7.60 -21.89 -3.78
C ALA A 48 -8.51 -20.83 -3.15
N GLN A 49 -8.78 -20.88 -1.85
CA GLN A 49 -9.58 -19.85 -1.17
C GLN A 49 -8.79 -18.55 -1.05
N THR A 50 -7.51 -18.62 -0.70
CA THR A 50 -6.60 -17.47 -0.62
C THR A 50 -6.49 -16.73 -1.95
N GLN A 51 -6.37 -17.47 -3.06
CA GLN A 51 -6.35 -16.88 -4.40
C GLN A 51 -7.67 -16.16 -4.73
N ARG A 52 -8.81 -16.81 -4.45
CA ARG A 52 -10.13 -16.18 -4.65
C ARG A 52 -10.31 -14.92 -3.83
N ASP A 53 -9.96 -14.95 -2.54
CA ASP A 53 -10.13 -13.78 -1.66
C ASP A 53 -9.23 -12.61 -2.08
N ALA A 54 -8.03 -12.90 -2.58
CA ALA A 54 -7.13 -11.91 -3.16
C ALA A 54 -7.72 -11.25 -4.41
N GLU A 55 -8.22 -12.05 -5.36
CA GLU A 55 -8.85 -11.56 -6.59
C GLU A 55 -10.13 -10.76 -6.30
N GLU A 56 -11.01 -11.30 -5.45
CA GLU A 56 -12.26 -10.64 -5.07
C GLU A 56 -12.02 -9.31 -4.37
N GLY A 57 -11.02 -9.24 -3.48
CA GLY A 57 -10.68 -8.02 -2.77
C GLY A 57 -10.22 -6.91 -3.73
N ILE A 58 -9.32 -7.24 -4.65
CA ILE A 58 -8.88 -6.29 -5.68
C ILE A 58 -10.07 -5.83 -6.54
N ALA A 59 -10.93 -6.75 -6.96
CA ALA A 59 -12.13 -6.43 -7.74
C ALA A 59 -13.11 -5.53 -6.97
N LYS A 60 -13.29 -5.74 -5.66
CA LYS A 60 -14.13 -4.90 -4.79
C LYS A 60 -13.55 -3.51 -4.58
N ALA A 61 -12.21 -3.39 -4.50
CA ALA A 61 -11.53 -2.12 -4.27
C ALA A 61 -11.57 -1.18 -5.49
N ARG A 62 -11.45 -1.73 -6.72
CA ARG A 62 -11.38 -0.94 -7.96
C ARG A 62 -12.46 0.14 -8.12
N PRO A 63 -13.78 -0.16 -8.05
CA PRO A 63 -14.81 0.86 -8.21
C PRO A 63 -14.78 1.93 -7.11
N LYS A 64 -14.27 1.62 -5.91
CA LYS A 64 -14.12 2.61 -4.82
C LYS A 64 -12.97 3.57 -5.11
N ILE A 65 -11.86 3.05 -5.62
CA ILE A 65 -10.69 3.84 -6.03
C ILE A 65 -11.07 4.76 -7.20
N ASP A 66 -11.68 4.21 -8.25
CA ASP A 66 -12.18 4.98 -9.40
C ASP A 66 -13.12 6.10 -8.94
N GLY A 67 -14.13 5.76 -8.13
CA GLY A 67 -15.10 6.71 -7.62
C GLY A 67 -14.49 7.79 -6.74
N ALA A 68 -13.48 7.46 -5.94
CA ALA A 68 -12.78 8.43 -5.09
C ALA A 68 -11.96 9.42 -5.92
N ILE A 69 -11.19 8.95 -6.91
CA ILE A 69 -10.38 9.83 -7.76
C ILE A 69 -11.28 10.74 -8.61
N ALA A 70 -12.34 10.18 -9.21
CA ALA A 70 -13.34 10.97 -9.94
C ALA A 70 -13.98 12.05 -9.06
N ALA A 71 -14.39 11.68 -7.83
CA ALA A 71 -14.99 12.60 -6.88
C ALA A 71 -14.04 13.75 -6.45
N VAL A 72 -12.73 13.48 -6.39
CA VAL A 72 -11.71 14.51 -6.14
C VAL A 72 -11.59 15.42 -7.36
N ARG A 73 -11.44 14.86 -8.56
CA ARG A 73 -11.32 15.61 -9.81
C ARG A 73 -12.52 16.55 -10.03
N ASP A 74 -13.73 16.09 -9.73
CA ASP A 74 -14.94 16.92 -9.82
C ASP A 74 -14.96 18.12 -8.84
N ARG A 75 -14.35 17.96 -7.66
CA ARG A 75 -14.32 18.98 -6.60
C ARG A 75 -13.15 19.96 -6.74
N ALA A 76 -12.06 19.49 -7.34
CA ALA A 76 -10.80 20.21 -7.51
C ALA A 76 -10.27 19.95 -8.94
N PRO A 77 -10.92 20.50 -9.98
CA PRO A 77 -10.61 20.19 -11.38
C PRO A 77 -9.18 20.56 -11.78
N ASN A 78 -8.58 21.55 -11.11
CA ASN A 78 -7.24 22.04 -11.39
C ASN A 78 -6.15 21.39 -10.51
N ALA A 79 -6.52 20.59 -9.52
CA ALA A 79 -5.55 20.00 -8.60
C ALA A 79 -4.67 18.96 -9.30
N ARG A 80 -3.40 18.90 -8.91
CA ARG A 80 -2.57 17.72 -9.10
C ARG A 80 -3.00 16.67 -8.08
N ILE A 81 -3.36 15.48 -8.55
CA ILE A 81 -3.86 14.40 -7.70
C ILE A 81 -2.80 13.30 -7.68
N PHE A 82 -2.28 13.00 -6.49
CA PHE A 82 -1.37 11.88 -6.25
C PHE A 82 -2.12 10.74 -5.58
N VAL A 83 -2.23 9.63 -6.29
CA VAL A 83 -2.80 8.39 -5.80
C VAL A 83 -1.66 7.56 -5.23
N VAL A 84 -1.64 7.45 -3.91
CA VAL A 84 -0.59 6.76 -3.16
C VAL A 84 -1.01 5.30 -2.99
N GLY A 85 -0.21 4.40 -3.57
CA GLY A 85 -0.45 2.95 -3.57
C GLY A 85 -0.34 2.27 -2.21
N HIS A 86 -0.44 0.95 -2.22
CA HIS A 86 -0.22 0.09 -1.05
C HIS A 86 1.04 -0.76 -1.25
N GLY A 87 1.35 -1.63 -0.28
CA GLY A 87 2.53 -2.49 -0.32
C GLY A 87 3.67 -1.97 0.56
N GLY A 88 4.84 -2.58 0.45
CA GLY A 88 5.98 -2.34 1.34
C GLY A 88 5.89 -3.08 2.67
N ALA A 89 4.71 -3.56 3.06
CA ALA A 89 4.50 -4.38 4.26
C ALA A 89 5.16 -5.77 4.20
N ILE A 90 5.50 -6.24 3.00
CA ILE A 90 6.05 -7.57 2.75
C ILE A 90 7.04 -7.46 1.59
N GLY A 91 8.29 -7.83 1.83
CA GLY A 91 9.31 -7.98 0.78
C GLY A 91 9.37 -9.41 0.24
N GLU A 92 10.41 -9.73 -0.52
CA GLU A 92 10.54 -11.04 -1.19
C GLU A 92 10.93 -12.23 -0.27
N ARG A 93 10.99 -12.00 1.05
CA ARG A 93 11.40 -12.98 2.06
C ARG A 93 10.65 -12.80 3.38
N GLY A 94 10.59 -13.87 4.16
CA GLY A 94 10.13 -13.82 5.54
C GLY A 94 11.23 -13.42 6.52
N CYS A 95 10.84 -12.89 7.69
CA CYS A 95 11.74 -12.68 8.82
C CYS A 95 10.97 -12.85 10.13
N TRP A 96 11.11 -14.03 10.74
CA TRP A 96 10.44 -14.32 11.99
C TRP A 96 10.97 -13.43 13.14
N PRO A 97 10.11 -12.91 14.03
CA PRO A 97 8.64 -13.00 14.03
C PRO A 97 7.93 -11.84 13.30
N SER A 98 8.67 -10.85 12.79
CA SER A 98 8.14 -9.61 12.19
C SER A 98 7.25 -9.88 10.98
N ILE A 99 7.75 -10.71 10.05
CA ILE A 99 7.10 -11.14 8.81
C ILE A 99 7.10 -12.68 8.82
N PRO A 100 6.07 -13.31 9.41
CA PRO A 100 6.04 -14.74 9.69
C PRO A 100 5.56 -15.56 8.49
N TYR A 101 6.23 -15.42 7.35
CA TYR A 101 5.95 -16.12 6.09
C TYR A 101 7.15 -16.96 5.66
N SER A 102 6.94 -17.98 4.84
CA SER A 102 8.02 -18.54 4.02
C SER A 102 8.41 -17.54 2.93
N ASP A 103 9.60 -17.67 2.35
CA ASP A 103 10.00 -16.79 1.25
C ASP A 103 9.11 -16.94 0.02
N ASP A 104 8.58 -18.15 -0.22
CA ASP A 104 7.64 -18.38 -1.31
C ASP A 104 6.28 -17.71 -1.06
N ASP A 105 5.73 -17.82 0.15
CA ASP A 105 4.48 -17.13 0.50
C ASP A 105 4.68 -15.61 0.52
N ALA A 106 5.85 -15.11 0.95
CA ALA A 106 6.21 -13.70 0.89
C ALA A 106 6.21 -13.18 -0.55
N ARG A 107 6.86 -13.88 -1.49
CA ARG A 107 6.83 -13.53 -2.93
C ARG A 107 5.42 -13.53 -3.52
N PHE A 108 4.58 -14.49 -3.13
CA PHE A 108 3.17 -14.49 -3.53
C PHE A 108 2.44 -13.22 -3.05
N LEU A 109 2.66 -12.83 -1.80
CA LEU A 109 2.05 -11.64 -1.22
C LEU A 109 2.58 -10.33 -1.83
N THR A 110 3.87 -10.25 -2.16
CA THR A 110 4.42 -9.13 -2.94
C THR A 110 3.71 -9.02 -4.28
N GLY A 111 3.57 -10.12 -5.03
CA GLY A 111 2.84 -10.14 -6.30
C GLY A 111 1.35 -9.80 -6.16
N TYR A 112 0.72 -10.11 -5.02
CA TYR A 112 -0.64 -9.63 -4.72
C TYR A 112 -0.71 -8.11 -4.58
N PHE A 113 0.24 -7.50 -3.84
CA PHE A 113 0.30 -6.04 -3.73
C PHE A 113 0.62 -5.37 -5.06
N ASP A 114 1.42 -5.99 -5.93
CA ASP A 114 1.66 -5.48 -7.28
C ASP A 114 0.37 -5.46 -8.11
N ARG A 115 -0.40 -6.56 -8.13
CA ARG A 115 -1.72 -6.60 -8.78
C ARG A 115 -2.70 -5.59 -8.20
N PHE A 116 -2.64 -5.35 -6.89
CA PHE A 116 -3.45 -4.31 -6.25
C PHE A 116 -2.97 -2.90 -6.64
N ASN A 117 -1.67 -2.68 -6.83
CA ASN A 117 -1.12 -1.42 -7.32
C ASN A 117 -1.39 -1.16 -8.81
N ASP A 118 -1.56 -2.21 -9.61
CA ASP A 118 -1.97 -2.08 -11.01
C ASP A 118 -3.32 -1.35 -11.12
N ILE A 119 -4.29 -1.66 -10.26
CA ILE A 119 -5.57 -0.93 -10.30
C ILE A 119 -5.41 0.54 -9.93
N TYR A 120 -4.54 0.90 -8.97
CA TYR A 120 -4.27 2.31 -8.68
C TYR A 120 -3.63 3.03 -9.86
N ARG A 121 -2.68 2.38 -10.54
CA ARG A 121 -1.99 2.92 -11.70
C ARG A 121 -2.95 3.18 -12.86
N GLU A 122 -3.81 2.20 -13.16
CA GLU A 122 -4.84 2.31 -14.19
C GLU A 122 -5.87 3.38 -13.86
N SER A 123 -6.41 3.37 -12.64
CA SER A 123 -7.40 4.35 -12.19
C SER A 123 -6.82 5.77 -12.17
N ALA A 124 -5.58 5.94 -11.73
CA ALA A 124 -4.91 7.24 -11.76
C ALA A 124 -4.81 7.76 -13.21
N ALA A 125 -4.33 6.93 -14.13
CA ALA A 125 -4.23 7.29 -15.55
C ALA A 125 -5.61 7.66 -16.15
N ALA A 126 -6.65 6.88 -15.86
CA ALA A 126 -8.00 7.10 -16.37
C ALA A 126 -8.63 8.42 -15.91
N HIS A 127 -8.22 8.93 -14.74
CA HIS A 127 -8.78 10.14 -14.14
C HIS A 127 -7.81 11.34 -14.12
N GLY A 128 -6.70 11.25 -14.87
CA GLY A 128 -5.70 12.31 -14.97
C GLY A 128 -5.00 12.59 -13.64
N ALA A 129 -4.73 11.55 -12.86
CA ALA A 129 -3.98 11.59 -11.61
C ALA A 129 -2.63 10.87 -11.78
N GLU A 130 -1.73 11.09 -10.83
CA GLU A 130 -0.39 10.51 -10.80
C GLU A 130 -0.33 9.39 -9.76
N PHE A 131 0.21 8.22 -10.12
CA PHE A 131 0.41 7.11 -9.19
C PHE A 131 1.78 7.19 -8.51
N VAL A 132 1.80 6.99 -7.19
CA VAL A 132 3.01 6.92 -6.36
C VAL A 132 3.15 5.52 -5.76
N ASP A 133 4.10 4.75 -6.27
CA ASP A 133 4.34 3.34 -5.92
C ASP A 133 5.25 3.21 -4.70
N ILE A 134 4.69 3.50 -3.52
CA ILE A 134 5.43 3.45 -2.26
C ILE A 134 5.88 2.03 -1.91
N GLY A 135 5.14 1.02 -2.37
CA GLY A 135 5.43 -0.39 -2.11
C GLY A 135 6.67 -0.85 -2.84
N ALA A 136 6.72 -0.60 -4.16
CA ALA A 136 7.90 -0.92 -4.97
C ALA A 136 9.15 -0.17 -4.47
N ALA A 137 9.02 1.12 -4.15
CA ALA A 137 10.13 1.91 -3.61
C ALA A 137 10.67 1.35 -2.29
N THR A 138 9.78 0.91 -1.38
CA THR A 138 10.16 0.31 -0.10
C THR A 138 10.93 -1.01 -0.31
N VAL A 139 10.42 -1.91 -1.16
CA VAL A 139 11.03 -3.22 -1.39
C VAL A 139 12.35 -3.08 -2.14
N ALA A 140 12.37 -2.33 -3.24
CA ALA A 140 13.58 -2.15 -4.05
C ALA A 140 14.69 -1.39 -3.31
N GLY A 141 14.32 -0.47 -2.41
CA GLY A 141 15.27 0.25 -1.55
C GLY A 141 15.79 -0.59 -0.38
N GLY A 142 15.31 -1.80 -0.17
CA GLY A 142 15.70 -2.63 0.99
C GLY A 142 15.16 -2.09 2.31
N HIS A 143 14.04 -1.37 2.29
CA HIS A 143 13.40 -0.76 3.45
C HIS A 143 12.16 -1.53 3.94
N ASP A 144 12.00 -2.77 3.47
CA ASP A 144 10.96 -3.69 3.92
C ASP A 144 11.08 -4.03 5.43
N PRO A 145 10.05 -4.62 6.06
CA PRO A 145 10.06 -4.88 7.50
C PRO A 145 11.10 -5.90 8.01
N CYS A 146 11.83 -6.55 7.10
CA CYS A 146 12.95 -7.43 7.40
C CYS A 146 14.31 -6.72 7.34
N ALA A 147 14.34 -5.44 7.00
CA ALA A 147 15.53 -4.61 7.15
C ALA A 147 15.79 -4.28 8.63
N ALA A 148 17.01 -3.81 8.92
CA ALA A 148 17.38 -3.38 10.26
C ALA A 148 16.46 -2.23 10.74
N PRO A 149 16.21 -2.07 12.06
CA PRO A 149 15.34 -1.00 12.58
C PRO A 149 15.72 0.42 12.11
N GLU A 150 17.01 0.67 11.92
CA GLU A 150 17.57 1.93 11.42
C GLU A 150 17.35 2.16 9.92
N ASP A 151 17.03 1.11 9.16
CA ASP A 151 16.86 1.18 7.71
C ASP A 151 15.41 1.03 7.28
N LYS A 152 14.61 0.19 7.95
CA LYS A 152 13.24 -0.09 7.52
C LYS A 152 12.35 1.16 7.54
N TRP A 153 11.48 1.24 6.53
CA TRP A 153 10.43 2.26 6.41
C TRP A 153 9.08 1.74 6.88
N PHE A 154 8.91 0.42 6.88
CA PHE A 154 7.66 -0.23 7.19
C PHE A 154 7.83 -1.20 8.37
N GLU A 155 6.90 -1.16 9.32
CA GLU A 155 6.90 -2.08 10.46
C GLU A 155 6.16 -3.38 10.13
N GLY A 156 6.70 -4.50 10.61
CA GLY A 156 6.01 -5.79 10.49
C GLY A 156 4.89 -5.94 11.52
N LEU A 157 4.47 -7.18 11.74
CA LEU A 157 3.44 -7.50 12.74
C LEU A 157 3.93 -7.29 14.18
N ILE A 158 5.25 -7.32 14.37
CA ILE A 158 5.91 -6.97 15.64
C ILE A 158 6.75 -5.71 15.39
N PRO A 159 6.20 -4.51 15.67
CA PRO A 159 6.89 -3.26 15.40
C PRO A 159 8.05 -3.04 16.37
N THR A 160 9.10 -2.35 15.90
CA THR A 160 10.23 -1.91 16.74
C THR A 160 10.26 -0.38 16.90
N SER A 161 9.18 0.29 16.51
CA SER A 161 8.97 1.72 16.68
C SER A 161 7.56 1.97 17.26
N SER A 162 7.19 3.24 17.45
CA SER A 162 5.85 3.63 17.92
C SER A 162 4.76 3.53 16.84
N ALA A 163 5.11 3.10 15.62
CA ALA A 163 4.14 2.93 14.55
C ALA A 163 3.23 1.72 14.80
N GLN A 164 2.02 1.77 14.25
CA GLN A 164 1.09 0.65 14.31
C GLN A 164 1.69 -0.57 13.59
N PRO A 165 1.47 -1.80 14.08
CA PRO A 165 1.86 -3.00 13.35
C PRO A 165 1.38 -2.98 11.89
N ALA A 166 2.21 -3.45 10.97
CA ALA A 166 1.91 -3.46 9.53
C ALA A 166 1.62 -2.07 8.94
N HIS A 167 2.33 -1.03 9.38
CA HIS A 167 2.26 0.32 8.81
C HIS A 167 3.66 0.93 8.62
N PHE A 168 3.74 1.96 7.77
CA PHE A 168 4.92 2.82 7.67
C PHE A 168 5.27 3.45 9.03
N ASN A 169 6.56 3.48 9.35
CA ASN A 169 7.09 4.26 10.47
C ASN A 169 7.38 5.71 10.07
N ALA A 170 7.86 6.53 11.00
CA ALA A 170 8.12 7.94 10.75
C ALA A 170 9.10 8.18 9.59
N ARG A 171 10.14 7.34 9.44
CA ARG A 171 11.12 7.43 8.35
C ARG A 171 10.47 7.10 7.02
N GLY A 172 9.66 6.05 7.00
CA GLY A 172 8.89 5.68 5.83
C GLY A 172 7.89 6.73 5.39
N MET A 173 7.17 7.35 6.33
CA MET A 173 6.26 8.46 6.02
C MET A 173 7.00 9.70 5.50
N ALA A 174 8.22 9.96 5.97
CA ALA A 174 9.08 11.00 5.41
C ALA A 174 9.48 10.67 3.96
N ALA A 175 9.93 9.44 3.69
CA ALA A 175 10.26 9.00 2.34
C ALA A 175 9.07 9.08 1.37
N VAL A 176 7.86 8.73 1.82
CA VAL A 176 6.64 8.91 1.00
C VAL A 176 6.37 10.39 0.71
N ALA A 177 6.61 11.29 1.68
CA ALA A 177 6.49 12.72 1.46
C ALA A 177 7.54 13.22 0.44
N ASP A 178 8.78 12.74 0.53
CA ASP A 178 9.86 13.05 -0.41
C ASP A 178 9.50 12.61 -1.84
N MET A 179 8.99 11.39 -2.01
CA MET A 179 8.54 10.90 -3.33
C MET A 179 7.46 11.78 -3.97
N ILE A 180 6.56 12.34 -3.15
CA ILE A 180 5.53 13.27 -3.63
C ILE A 180 6.14 14.65 -3.92
N ALA A 181 7.04 15.13 -3.07
CA ALA A 181 7.71 16.40 -3.23
C ALA A 181 8.62 16.46 -4.48
N GLU A 182 9.35 15.39 -4.76
CA GLU A 182 10.15 15.24 -5.98
C GLU A 182 9.28 15.40 -7.23
N ARG A 183 8.09 14.79 -7.24
CA ARG A 183 7.13 14.95 -8.34
C ARG A 183 6.53 16.36 -8.42
N LEU A 184 6.48 17.06 -7.30
CA LEU A 184 6.11 18.47 -7.25
C LEU A 184 7.24 19.40 -7.73
N GLY A 185 8.47 18.89 -7.86
CA GLY A 185 9.65 19.70 -8.18
C GLY A 185 10.06 20.61 -7.02
N VAL A 186 9.74 20.23 -5.78
CA VAL A 186 10.11 20.97 -4.57
C VAL A 186 11.12 20.15 -3.78
N GLU A 187 12.22 20.79 -3.36
CA GLU A 187 13.20 20.13 -2.48
C GLU A 187 12.60 19.92 -1.09
N THR A 188 12.66 18.69 -0.59
CA THR A 188 12.46 18.38 0.83
C THR A 188 13.77 18.58 1.59
N ARG A 189 13.64 19.00 2.86
CA ARG A 189 14.78 19.33 3.74
C ARG A 189 15.32 18.11 4.46
#